data_AF-E0UKH2-F1
#
_entry.id   AF-E0UKH2-F1
#
_cell.length_a   1.000
_cell.length_b   1.000
_cell.length_c   1.000
_cell.angle_alpha   90.00
_cell.angle_beta   90.00
_cell.angle_gamma   90.00
#
_symmetry.space_group_name_H-M   'P 1'
#
loop_
_entity.id
_entity.type
_entity.pdbx_description
1 polymer ?
#
loop_
_entity_poly.entity_id
_entity_poly.type
_entity_poly.pdbx_seq_one_letter_code
_entity_poly.pdbx_strand_id
1 'polypeptide(L)'
;MPHSNKPRRIPEGFKWCSRCQSVLSIADFGSNKSNADALNDYCRPCANEASRLSKQKKNTTEPSLTDEPLLKRCCTCRETKPTSEFYKSSRSADGLRPECRTCGMEATRRSLQKRQAAE
;
A
#
# COMPACT_ATOMS: atom_id res chain seq x y z
N MET A 1 18.25 -19.20 14.36
CA MET A 1 17.47 -18.06 14.89
C MET A 1 18.45 -16.91 15.10
N PRO A 2 18.51 -15.87 14.26
CA PRO A 2 19.56 -14.87 14.41
C PRO A 2 19.26 -14.03 15.66
N HIS A 3 20.17 -14.12 16.62
CA HIS A 3 20.13 -13.41 17.89
C HIS A 3 20.08 -11.91 17.64
N SER A 4 19.12 -11.23 18.28
CA SER A 4 19.03 -9.78 18.29
C SER A 4 20.35 -9.20 18.81
N ASN A 5 21.16 -8.64 17.92
CA ASN A 5 22.46 -8.01 18.23
C ASN A 5 22.24 -6.63 18.87
N LYS A 6 21.38 -6.57 19.89
CA LYS A 6 21.04 -5.35 20.61
C LYS A 6 22.11 -5.12 21.69
N PRO A 7 22.79 -3.97 21.71
CA PRO A 7 23.76 -3.66 22.74
C PRO A 7 23.09 -3.57 24.11
N ARG A 8 23.78 -4.08 25.14
CA ARG A 8 23.27 -4.11 26.53
C ARG A 8 23.20 -2.71 27.17
N ARG A 9 24.03 -1.77 26.72
CA ARG A 9 24.06 -0.39 27.19
C ARG A 9 23.90 0.56 26.01
N ILE A 10 22.92 1.44 26.09
CA ILE A 10 22.67 2.52 25.14
C ILE A 10 22.73 3.83 25.94
N PRO A 11 23.57 4.80 25.57
CA PRO A 11 23.63 6.09 26.26
C PRO A 11 22.29 6.83 26.23
N GLU A 12 22.01 7.66 27.24
CA GLU A 12 20.83 8.51 27.27
C GLU A 12 20.83 9.47 26.07
N GLY A 13 19.69 9.62 25.39
CA GLY A 13 19.59 10.36 24.13
C GLY A 13 19.95 9.56 22.87
N PHE A 14 20.31 8.28 23.00
CA PHE A 14 20.53 7.38 21.88
C PHE A 14 19.56 6.20 21.89
N LYS A 15 19.29 5.65 20.72
CA LYS A 15 18.43 4.47 20.52
C LYS A 15 19.09 3.54 19.50
N TRP A 16 18.94 2.24 19.73
CA TRP A 16 19.46 1.22 18.82
C TRP A 16 18.46 0.93 17.71
N CYS A 17 18.92 0.96 16.46
CA CYS A 17 18.13 0.61 15.29
C CYS A 17 18.27 -0.89 14.97
N SER A 18 17.17 -1.63 14.98
CA SER A 18 17.17 -3.06 14.67
C SER A 18 17.45 -3.40 13.19
N ARG A 19 17.36 -2.42 12.29
CA ARG A 19 17.55 -2.60 10.84
C ARG A 19 19.01 -2.45 10.42
N CYS A 20 19.64 -1.33 10.78
CA CYS A 20 21.06 -1.09 10.49
C CYS A 20 22.01 -1.55 11.62
N GLN A 21 21.47 -1.98 12.77
CA GLN A 21 22.21 -2.45 13.95
C GLN A 21 23.14 -1.39 14.57
N SER A 22 22.89 -0.11 14.30
CA SER A 22 23.67 1.01 14.83
C SER A 22 22.96 1.71 16.00
N VAL A 23 23.76 2.25 16.93
CA VAL A 23 23.30 3.17 17.98
C VAL A 23 23.31 4.58 17.39
N LEU A 24 22.14 5.21 17.32
CA LEU A 24 21.93 6.52 16.70
C LEU A 24 21.23 7.45 17.69
N SER A 25 21.30 8.77 17.47
CA SER A 25 20.58 9.73 18.30
C SER A 25 19.07 9.53 18.16
N ILE A 26 18.30 9.77 19.24
CA ILE A 26 16.82 9.77 19.17
C ILE A 26 16.27 10.75 18.11
N ALA A 27 17.05 11.79 17.74
CA ALA A 27 16.70 12.72 16.67
C ALA A 27 16.65 12.05 15.28
N ASP A 28 17.46 11.01 15.07
CA ASP A 28 17.48 10.20 13.85
C ASP A 28 16.32 9.21 13.78
N PHE A 29 15.48 9.11 14.81
CA PHE A 29 14.28 8.28 14.80
C PHE A 29 13.05 9.13 14.43
N GLY A 30 12.12 8.51 13.71
CA GLY A 30 10.84 9.14 13.39
C GLY A 30 9.94 9.12 14.62
N SER A 31 9.18 10.19 14.85
CA SER A 31 8.17 10.21 15.91
C SER A 31 6.99 9.33 15.51
N ASN A 32 6.71 8.29 16.31
CA ASN A 32 5.56 7.43 16.15
C ASN A 32 4.82 7.34 17.49
N LYS A 33 3.68 8.04 17.59
CA LYS A 33 2.85 8.09 18.80
C LYS A 33 2.24 6.75 19.21
N SER A 34 2.37 5.73 18.36
CA SER A 34 1.86 4.38 18.62
C SER A 34 2.79 3.57 19.53
N ASN A 35 4.05 3.97 19.69
CA ASN A 35 5.03 3.29 20.54
C ASN A 35 5.14 3.96 21.91
N ALA A 36 5.52 3.18 22.94
CA ALA A 36 5.64 3.65 24.32
C ALA A 36 6.60 4.85 24.49
N ASP A 37 7.60 4.97 23.62
CA ASP A 37 8.63 6.02 23.62
C ASP A 37 8.31 7.13 22.61
N ALA A 38 7.13 7.10 21.98
CA ALA A 38 6.74 7.98 20.87
C ALA A 38 7.74 8.02 19.69
N LEU A 39 8.65 7.04 19.60
CA LEU A 39 9.69 6.92 18.58
C LEU A 39 9.61 5.57 17.87
N ASN A 40 10.07 5.54 16.63
CA ASN A 40 10.10 4.35 15.81
C ASN A 40 11.20 3.35 16.27
N ASP A 41 11.04 2.06 15.95
CA ASP A 41 12.02 1.00 16.32
C ASP A 41 13.29 1.00 15.46
N TYR A 42 13.24 1.73 14.34
CA TYR A 42 14.32 1.88 13.38
C TYR A 42 14.46 3.35 12.98
N CYS A 43 15.68 3.71 12.59
CA CYS A 43 16.02 5.08 12.24
C CYS A 43 15.34 5.54 10.95
N ARG A 44 15.23 6.86 10.79
CA ARG A 44 14.70 7.57 9.61
C ARG A 44 15.32 7.09 8.29
N PRO A 45 16.64 6.87 8.14
CA PRO A 45 17.17 6.37 6.88
C PRO A 45 16.65 4.97 6.54
N CYS A 46 16.57 4.06 7.51
CA CYS A 46 15.96 2.73 7.30
C CYS A 46 14.46 2.84 6.96
N ALA A 47 13.75 3.80 7.55
CA ALA A 47 12.36 4.07 7.21
C ALA A 47 12.20 4.62 5.78
N ASN A 48 13.09 5.52 5.37
CA ASN A 48 13.12 6.10 4.03
C ASN A 48 13.44 5.04 2.97
N GLU A 49 14.44 4.19 3.23
CA GLU A 49 14.78 3.06 2.36
C GLU A 49 13.61 2.08 2.23
N ALA A 50 12.98 1.68 3.34
CA ALA A 50 11.80 0.81 3.31
C ALA A 50 10.63 1.45 2.53
N SER A 51 10.44 2.77 2.67
CA SER A 51 9.44 3.52 1.92
C SER A 51 9.75 3.54 0.42
N ARG A 52 11.02 3.75 0.04
CA ARG A 52 11.48 3.72 -1.36
C ARG A 52 11.27 2.33 -1.98
N LEU A 53 11.67 1.27 -1.30
CA LEU A 53 11.45 -0.11 -1.74
C LEU A 53 9.96 -0.44 -1.88
N SER A 54 9.13 0.03 -0.95
CA SER A 54 7.68 -0.18 -1.01
C SER A 54 7.04 0.58 -2.19
N LYS A 55 7.52 1.78 -2.51
CA LYS A 55 7.10 2.54 -3.69
C LYS A 55 7.53 1.83 -4.98
N GLN A 56 8.77 1.33 -5.02
CA GLN A 56 9.28 0.58 -6.17
C GLN A 56 8.45 -0.68 -6.42
N LYS A 57 8.20 -1.50 -5.38
CA LYS A 57 7.39 -2.72 -5.49
C LYS A 57 5.95 -2.48 -5.94
N LYS A 58 5.33 -1.35 -5.56
CA LYS A 58 3.99 -0.98 -6.06
C LYS A 58 3.97 -0.67 -7.55
N ASN A 59 5.12 -0.33 -8.12
CA ASN A 59 5.30 -0.09 -9.55
C ASN A 59 5.80 -1.35 -10.29
N THR A 60 6.22 -2.38 -9.55
CA THR A 60 6.64 -3.69 -10.06
C THR A 60 5.57 -4.75 -9.76
N THR A 61 4.32 -4.49 -10.17
CA THR A 61 3.58 -5.59 -10.77
C THR A 61 4.26 -5.84 -12.10
N GLU A 62 5.10 -6.88 -12.13
CA GLU A 62 5.79 -7.40 -13.31
C GLU A 62 4.97 -7.14 -14.58
N PRO A 63 5.41 -6.23 -15.47
CA PRO A 63 4.87 -6.22 -16.82
C PRO A 63 5.37 -7.51 -17.46
N SER A 64 4.53 -8.55 -17.43
CA SER A 64 4.70 -9.72 -18.28
C SER A 64 4.94 -9.20 -19.70
N LEU A 65 6.08 -9.55 -20.28
CA LEU A 65 6.61 -9.09 -21.59
C LEU A 65 5.79 -9.62 -22.78
N THR A 66 4.48 -9.66 -22.62
CA THR A 66 3.49 -9.93 -23.65
C THR A 66 2.63 -8.68 -23.74
N ASP A 67 2.70 -7.97 -24.86
CA ASP A 67 1.80 -6.87 -25.25
C ASP A 67 0.33 -7.35 -25.43
N GLU A 68 -0.05 -8.44 -24.76
CA GLU A 68 -1.43 -8.92 -24.70
C GLU A 68 -2.13 -8.11 -23.62
N PRO A 69 -3.07 -7.22 -23.99
CA PRO A 69 -3.85 -6.50 -23.00
C PRO A 69 -4.55 -7.54 -22.13
N LEU A 70 -4.28 -7.51 -20.81
CA LEU A 70 -5.05 -8.31 -19.86
C LEU A 70 -6.51 -7.87 -19.98
N LEU A 71 -7.31 -8.65 -20.69
CA LEU A 71 -8.70 -8.38 -21.01
C LEU A 71 -9.60 -9.06 -19.95
N LYS A 72 -10.53 -8.31 -19.38
CA LYS A 72 -11.55 -8.81 -18.44
C LYS A 72 -12.94 -8.56 -19.01
N ARG A 73 -13.83 -9.54 -18.84
CA ARG A 73 -15.23 -9.41 -19.24
C ARG A 73 -16.03 -8.72 -18.14
N CYS A 74 -16.75 -7.66 -18.49
CA CYS A 74 -17.66 -6.97 -17.58
C CYS A 74 -18.90 -7.84 -17.28
N CYS A 75 -19.28 -7.99 -16.01
CA CYS A 75 -20.50 -8.73 -15.66
C CYS A 75 -21.80 -8.01 -16.06
N THR A 76 -21.75 -6.69 -16.23
CA THR A 76 -22.93 -5.84 -16.49
C THR A 76 -23.19 -5.68 -17.98
N CYS A 77 -22.23 -5.15 -18.75
CA CYS A 77 -22.37 -4.96 -20.20
C CYS A 77 -21.87 -6.14 -21.03
N ARG A 78 -21.23 -7.14 -20.41
CA ARG A 78 -20.69 -8.37 -21.07
C ARG A 78 -19.60 -8.15 -22.11
N GLU A 79 -19.15 -6.92 -22.32
CA GLU A 79 -18.02 -6.58 -23.18
C GLU A 79 -16.69 -6.99 -22.53
N THR A 80 -15.75 -7.44 -23.35
CA THR A 80 -14.37 -7.69 -22.95
C THR A 80 -13.59 -6.39 -23.09
N LYS A 81 -13.12 -5.84 -21.98
CA LYS A 81 -12.35 -4.59 -21.94
C LYS A 81 -11.01 -4.82 -21.24
N PRO A 82 -9.97 -4.03 -21.51
CA PRO A 82 -8.70 -4.18 -20.79
C PRO A 82 -8.92 -3.94 -19.29
N THR A 83 -8.16 -4.62 -18.46
CA THR A 83 -8.20 -4.49 -16.98
C THR A 83 -8.00 -3.04 -16.52
N SER A 84 -7.38 -2.18 -17.34
CA SER A 84 -7.28 -0.74 -17.13
C SER A 84 -8.66 -0.04 -17.07
N GLU A 85 -9.64 -0.53 -17.82
CA GLU A 85 -11.04 -0.07 -17.84
C GLU A 85 -11.87 -0.60 -16.65
N PHE A 86 -11.23 -1.20 -15.66
CA PHE A 86 -11.86 -1.66 -14.42
C PHE A 86 -11.28 -0.89 -13.23
N TYR A 87 -12.08 -0.68 -12.17
CA TYR A 87 -11.58 -0.09 -10.93
C TYR A 87 -10.86 -1.14 -10.07
N LYS A 88 -9.79 -0.73 -9.38
CA LYS A 88 -9.08 -1.59 -8.42
C LYS A 88 -9.97 -1.87 -7.21
N SER A 89 -9.99 -3.13 -6.75
CA SER A 89 -10.74 -3.56 -5.57
C SER A 89 -9.97 -4.65 -4.83
N SER A 90 -9.72 -4.44 -3.54
CA SER A 90 -9.09 -5.43 -2.66
C SER A 90 -10.02 -6.60 -2.29
N ARG A 91 -11.31 -6.52 -2.65
CA ARG A 91 -12.33 -7.51 -2.29
C ARG A 91 -12.48 -8.62 -3.34
N SER A 92 -11.79 -8.51 -4.47
CA SER A 92 -11.88 -9.46 -5.60
C SER A 92 -10.56 -10.20 -5.75
N ALA A 93 -10.61 -11.48 -6.13
CA ALA A 93 -9.41 -12.32 -6.32
C ALA A 93 -8.44 -11.70 -7.35
N ASP A 94 -8.97 -11.07 -8.41
CA ASP A 94 -8.18 -10.42 -9.46
C ASP A 94 -7.73 -8.99 -9.09
N GLY A 95 -8.06 -8.49 -7.89
CA GLY A 95 -7.76 -7.11 -7.51
C GLY A 95 -8.56 -6.04 -8.27
N LEU A 96 -9.57 -6.42 -9.05
CA LEU A 96 -10.39 -5.56 -9.90
C LEU A 96 -11.88 -5.81 -9.69
N ARG A 97 -12.70 -4.77 -9.84
CA ARG A 97 -14.17 -4.89 -9.79
C ARG A 97 -14.68 -5.79 -10.93
N PRO A 98 -15.83 -6.47 -10.75
CA PRO A 98 -16.42 -7.32 -11.80
C PRO A 98 -17.05 -6.53 -12.95
N GLU A 99 -17.35 -5.25 -12.73
CA GLU A 99 -17.92 -4.32 -13.70
C GLU A 99 -16.88 -3.32 -14.21
N CYS A 100 -17.01 -2.90 -15.48
CA CYS A 100 -16.16 -1.87 -16.07
C CYS A 100 -16.44 -0.49 -15.45
N ARG A 101 -15.52 0.46 -15.65
CA ARG A 101 -15.62 1.84 -15.14
C ARG A 101 -16.92 2.51 -15.55
N THR A 102 -17.34 2.36 -16.80
CA THR A 102 -18.60 2.93 -17.30
C THR A 102 -19.80 2.42 -16.52
N CYS A 103 -19.98 1.10 -16.43
CA CYS A 103 -21.08 0.50 -15.67
C CYS A 103 -21.01 0.86 -14.18
N GLY A 104 -19.81 0.94 -13.61
CA GLY A 104 -19.62 1.36 -12.22
C GLY A 104 -20.00 2.83 -11.96
N MET A 105 -19.69 3.73 -12.90
CA MET A 105 -20.12 5.13 -12.84
C MET A 105 -21.64 5.24 -12.97
N GLU A 106 -22.25 4.49 -13.89
CA GLU A 106 -23.71 4.47 -14.06
C GLU A 106 -24.43 3.94 -12.82
N ALA A 107 -23.94 2.87 -12.21
CA ALA A 107 -24.48 2.32 -10.97
C ALA A 107 -24.38 3.34 -9.81
N THR A 108 -23.27 4.06 -9.73
CA THR A 108 -23.07 5.13 -8.74
C THR A 108 -24.05 6.28 -8.97
N ARG A 109 -24.19 6.74 -10.22
CA ARG A 109 -25.16 7.79 -10.60
C ARG A 109 -26.59 7.39 -10.27
N ARG A 110 -26.99 6.15 -10.60
CA ARG A 110 -28.32 5.62 -10.27
C ARG A 110 -28.56 5.58 -8.76
N SER A 111 -27.56 5.22 -7.99
CA SER A 111 -27.65 5.17 -6.52
C SER A 111 -27.76 6.57 -5.90
N LEU A 112 -27.04 7.55 -6.44
CA LEU A 112 -27.18 8.96 -6.07
C LEU A 112 -28.59 9.49 -6.37
N GLN A 113 -29.09 9.24 -7.58
CA GLN A 113 -30.42 9.68 -8.00
C GLN A 113 -31.54 9.08 -7.13
N LYS A 114 -31.42 7.79 -6.77
CA LYS A 114 -32.38 7.14 -5.86
C LYS A 114 -32.37 7.76 -4.46
N ARG A 115 -31.20 8.15 -3.95
CA ARG A 115 -31.09 8.82 -2.64
C ARG A 115 -31.69 10.22 -2.67
N GLN A 116 -31.50 10.96 -3.76
CA GLN A 116 -32.08 12.30 -3.94
C GLN A 116 -33.60 12.28 -4.08
N ALA A 117 -34.19 11.20 -4.60
CA ALA A 117 -35.64 11.07 -4.74
C ALA A 117 -36.34 10.52 -3.48
N ALA A 118 -35.57 10.17 -2.44
CA ALA A 118 -36.07 9.64 -1.17
C ALA A 118 -35.99 10.68 -0.03
N GLU A 119 -35.56 11.91 -0.35
CA GLU A 119 -35.57 13.11 0.50
C GLU A 119 -36.68 14.04 0.02
#